data_AF-A0A7V5CME5-F1
#
_entry.id   AF-A0A7V5CME5-F1
#
_cell.length_a   1.000
_cell.length_b   1.000
_cell.length_c   1.000
_cell.angle_alpha   90.00
_cell.angle_beta   90.00
_cell.angle_gamma   90.00
#
_symmetry.space_group_name_H-M   'P 1'
#
loop_
_entity.id
_entity.type
_entity.pdbx_description
1 polymer ?
#
loop_
_entity_poly.entity_id
_entity_poly.type
_entity_poly.pdbx_seq_one_letter_code
_entity_poly.pdbx_strand_id
1 'polypeptide(L)'
;MEWEFPELDKQQDPQPHENGAWWTYLVMVIIVIGVLAVFQFIIGGEQAKAPKTRGSNPVQSLKVGDSYAKYALAGISKGSAQKAIDSYKQALPWPSAYRRIGVAKQVLLNKSGLHDLEQINSRAATAGMSKREIRKLNNEAGMWRAIYSSRKLTPAQVRDYTVRIRKLNLGTLKTAAVSIVYRRAGETARADAVMRNARGSARSSAYAAGAFMAFLGMCGLAGLVLAILFLVNAEPYLSSLPRIEISPTILLRAFLSYFVSFIILSVVIGTAGSIGQLFHARLPNGVQDLIIELAVMVLSAAIGLSTLWSMAGSNGQDPKAIGYKFKPAGENVLWGLGGFIASLPLVAAMSLLSNWAFRRIHTPEQPIIPMVSSGNAAVVALAFIVACVAAPIIEETFFRGTLYNAFRGKTGTWPSVLATSALFAAVHPLPGNFLPIFTLACILAILRERTGSLLPGMVCHSVFNTSSLIIALLGFG
;
A
#
# COMPACT_ATOMS: atom_id res chain seq x y z
N MET A 1 50.94 32.50 27.22
CA MET A 1 50.26 32.05 25.99
C MET A 1 49.64 30.71 26.34
N GLU A 2 48.44 30.74 26.89
CA GLU A 2 47.60 29.56 27.13
C GLU A 2 46.17 30.07 27.07
N TRP A 3 45.43 29.55 26.10
CA TRP A 3 44.09 29.97 25.71
C TRP A 3 43.13 29.00 26.38
N GLU A 4 42.47 29.43 27.45
CA GLU A 4 41.37 28.68 28.08
C GLU A 4 40.09 28.89 27.26
N PHE A 5 39.50 27.78 26.80
CA PHE A 5 38.19 27.78 26.13
C PHE A 5 37.08 27.93 27.18
N PRO A 6 36.10 28.83 26.97
CA PRO A 6 34.90 28.91 27.81
C PRO A 6 33.96 27.74 27.53
N GLU A 7 33.26 27.33 28.59
CA GLU A 7 32.17 26.34 28.59
C GLU A 7 31.17 26.58 27.44
N LEU A 8 31.01 25.55 26.59
CA LEU A 8 29.91 25.51 25.63
C LEU A 8 28.65 25.00 26.33
N ASP A 9 27.70 25.91 26.34
CA ASP A 9 26.32 25.84 26.79
C ASP A 9 25.57 24.59 26.28
N LYS A 10 24.60 24.20 27.09
CA LYS A 10 23.74 23.03 26.95
C LYS A 10 23.03 23.02 25.60
N GLN A 11 23.50 22.21 24.65
CA GLN A 11 22.61 21.74 23.59
C GLN A 11 21.59 20.78 24.23
N GLN A 12 20.39 21.30 24.44
CA GLN A 12 19.19 20.52 24.70
C GLN A 12 19.04 19.48 23.59
N ASP A 13 19.27 18.22 23.96
CA ASP A 13 18.93 17.04 23.19
C ASP A 13 17.43 17.12 22.81
N PRO A 14 17.05 17.06 21.52
CA PRO A 14 15.64 17.04 21.16
C PRO A 14 15.03 15.74 21.68
N GLN A 15 14.12 15.87 22.63
CA GLN A 15 13.35 14.76 23.16
C GLN A 15 12.62 14.01 22.03
N PRO A 16 12.51 12.68 22.10
CA PRO A 16 11.76 11.91 21.11
C PRO A 16 10.27 12.17 21.35
N HIS A 17 9.73 13.18 20.65
CA HIS A 17 8.31 13.47 20.69
C HIS A 17 7.50 12.34 20.04
N GLU A 18 6.58 11.81 20.84
CA GLU A 18 5.44 10.97 20.48
C GLU A 18 4.61 11.60 19.35
N ASN A 19 4.97 11.41 18.08
CA ASN A 19 4.29 12.12 16.99
C ASN A 19 4.19 11.26 15.72
N GLY A 20 3.43 10.16 15.83
CA GLY A 20 3.16 9.25 14.70
C GLY A 20 2.01 9.67 13.77
N ALA A 21 1.25 10.71 14.10
CA ALA A 21 -0.02 10.99 13.41
C ALA A 21 -0.04 12.30 12.60
N TRP A 22 0.88 13.25 12.86
CA TRP A 22 0.80 14.60 12.29
C TRP A 22 1.01 14.68 10.76
N TRP A 23 1.77 13.78 10.15
CA TRP A 23 1.95 13.76 8.68
C TRP A 23 0.68 13.31 7.97
N THR A 24 0.00 12.30 8.50
CA THR A 24 -1.32 11.88 8.01
C THR A 24 -2.32 13.02 8.19
N TYR A 25 -2.29 13.70 9.34
CA TYR A 25 -3.13 14.88 9.56
C TYR A 25 -2.76 16.05 8.65
N LEU A 26 -1.49 16.31 8.35
CA LEU A 26 -1.06 17.38 7.45
C LEU A 26 -1.46 17.08 6.00
N VAL A 27 -1.29 15.83 5.55
CA VAL A 27 -1.76 15.40 4.22
C VAL A 27 -3.27 15.45 4.16
N MET A 28 -3.99 14.96 5.17
CA MET A 28 -5.45 15.10 5.26
C MET A 28 -5.88 16.57 5.29
N VAL A 29 -5.16 17.45 5.99
CA VAL A 29 -5.42 18.89 6.02
C VAL A 29 -5.13 19.52 4.67
N ILE A 30 -4.05 19.16 3.97
CA ILE A 30 -3.77 19.63 2.60
C ILE A 30 -4.83 19.11 1.62
N ILE A 31 -5.28 17.88 1.76
CA ILE A 31 -6.34 17.30 0.93
C ILE A 31 -7.67 18.02 1.22
N VAL A 32 -8.03 18.20 2.48
CA VAL A 32 -9.22 18.94 2.90
C VAL A 32 -9.15 20.38 2.41
N ILE A 33 -8.02 21.06 2.59
CA ILE A 33 -7.78 22.40 2.06
C ILE A 33 -7.84 22.39 0.54
N GLY A 34 -7.33 21.38 -0.15
CA GLY A 34 -7.40 21.25 -1.61
C GLY A 34 -8.82 21.04 -2.12
N VAL A 35 -9.61 20.20 -1.44
CA VAL A 35 -11.04 19.96 -1.72
C VAL A 35 -11.87 21.22 -1.41
N LEU A 36 -11.57 21.91 -0.32
CA LEU A 36 -12.19 23.19 0.03
C LEU A 36 -11.75 24.33 -0.90
N ALA A 37 -10.50 24.34 -1.37
CA ALA A 37 -9.98 25.30 -2.35
C ALA A 37 -10.58 25.06 -3.73
N VAL A 38 -10.94 23.81 -4.06
CA VAL A 38 -11.74 23.45 -5.24
C VAL A 38 -13.18 23.94 -5.11
N PHE A 39 -13.77 23.83 -3.92
CA PHE A 39 -15.08 24.40 -3.62
C PHE A 39 -15.07 25.93 -3.75
N GLN A 40 -14.03 26.57 -3.21
CA GLN A 40 -13.77 28.00 -3.38
C GLN A 40 -13.48 28.33 -4.85
N PHE A 41 -12.69 27.57 -5.62
CA PHE A 41 -12.47 27.81 -7.06
C PHE A 41 -13.76 27.76 -7.89
N ILE A 42 -14.70 26.89 -7.51
CA ILE A 42 -16.04 26.82 -8.13
C ILE A 42 -16.93 28.02 -7.71
N ILE A 43 -16.53 28.82 -6.72
CA ILE A 43 -17.28 29.91 -6.06
C ILE A 43 -16.52 31.28 -5.98
N GLY A 44 -15.20 31.39 -6.22
CA GLY A 44 -14.33 32.60 -6.11
C GLY A 44 -12.90 32.38 -5.49
N GLY A 45 -11.84 32.95 -6.11
CA GLY A 45 -10.37 32.88 -5.77
C GLY A 45 -9.88 33.85 -4.65
N GLU A 46 -8.65 33.91 -4.10
CA GLU A 46 -7.25 33.77 -4.56
C GLU A 46 -6.25 33.37 -3.40
N GLN A 47 -4.94 33.24 -3.73
CA GLN A 47 -3.87 32.43 -3.07
C GLN A 47 -2.93 33.14 -2.06
N ALA A 48 -2.16 32.35 -1.27
CA ALA A 48 -0.76 32.63 -0.89
C ALA A 48 0.05 31.36 -0.48
N LYS A 49 1.38 31.37 -0.72
CA LYS A 49 2.38 30.26 -0.55
C LYS A 49 3.43 30.58 0.54
N ALA A 50 4.01 29.56 1.21
CA ALA A 50 5.42 29.52 1.70
C ALA A 50 5.80 28.06 2.17
N PRO A 51 7.03 27.74 2.68
CA PRO A 51 8.04 26.94 2.00
C PRO A 51 8.38 25.57 2.63
N LYS A 52 9.32 24.86 1.98
CA LYS A 52 9.81 23.48 2.22
C LYS A 52 10.82 23.38 3.38
N THR A 53 10.89 22.23 4.07
CA THR A 53 12.13 21.42 4.26
C THR A 53 11.84 20.03 4.88
N ARG A 54 12.81 19.12 4.70
CA ARG A 54 12.79 17.65 4.83
C ARG A 54 13.07 17.15 6.25
N GLY A 55 12.44 16.04 6.62
CA GLY A 55 12.92 15.07 7.60
C GLY A 55 12.37 13.68 7.30
N SER A 56 13.23 12.72 6.99
CA SER A 56 12.88 11.36 6.59
C SER A 56 12.78 10.42 7.79
N ASN A 57 11.67 9.68 7.92
CA ASN A 57 11.54 8.55 8.85
C ASN A 57 11.35 7.22 8.06
N PRO A 58 12.11 6.14 8.36
CA PRO A 58 12.10 4.92 7.56
C PRO A 58 11.36 3.78 8.29
N VAL A 59 10.22 3.29 7.79
CA VAL A 59 9.61 2.06 8.34
C VAL A 59 8.98 1.17 7.28
N GLN A 60 9.66 0.86 6.17
CA GLN A 60 9.12 -0.07 5.15
C GLN A 60 10.09 -0.95 4.38
N SER A 61 11.38 -0.86 4.65
CA SER A 61 12.37 -1.69 3.95
C SER A 61 12.29 -3.19 4.28
N LEU A 62 11.46 -3.59 5.26
CA LEU A 62 11.34 -4.98 5.69
C LEU A 62 10.62 -5.88 4.69
N LYS A 63 9.62 -5.40 3.94
CA LYS A 63 8.91 -6.29 3.00
C LYS A 63 9.69 -6.49 1.71
N VAL A 64 10.31 -5.42 1.21
CA VAL A 64 11.22 -5.50 0.06
C VAL A 64 12.33 -6.53 0.31
N GLY A 65 12.87 -6.58 1.53
CA GLY A 65 13.83 -7.62 1.93
C GLY A 65 13.26 -9.05 1.89
N ASP A 66 11.97 -9.24 2.20
CA ASP A 66 11.30 -10.54 2.16
C ASP A 66 11.16 -11.07 0.73
N SER A 67 10.83 -10.20 -0.24
CA SER A 67 10.80 -10.56 -1.66
C SER A 67 12.17 -11.03 -2.14
N TYR A 68 13.23 -10.26 -1.84
CA TYR A 68 14.59 -10.65 -2.24
C TYR A 68 15.04 -11.97 -1.60
N ALA A 69 14.68 -12.20 -0.33
CA ALA A 69 14.95 -13.47 0.34
C ALA A 69 14.20 -14.64 -0.32
N LYS A 70 12.94 -14.44 -0.72
CA LYS A 70 12.15 -15.43 -1.48
C LYS A 70 12.82 -15.80 -2.80
N TYR A 71 13.23 -14.81 -3.59
CA TYR A 71 13.92 -15.04 -4.86
C TYR A 71 15.28 -15.73 -4.68
N ALA A 72 16.02 -15.40 -3.61
CA ALA A 72 17.25 -16.10 -3.27
C ALA A 72 16.99 -17.58 -2.91
N LEU A 73 15.94 -17.86 -2.14
CA LEU A 73 15.50 -19.23 -1.81
C LEU A 73 15.07 -20.01 -3.06
N ALA A 74 14.45 -19.35 -4.04
CA ALA A 74 14.11 -19.97 -5.32
C ALA A 74 15.35 -20.36 -6.16
N GLY A 75 16.51 -19.78 -5.84
CA GLY A 75 17.77 -20.01 -6.56
C GLY A 75 17.99 -19.05 -7.74
N ILE A 76 17.34 -17.89 -7.74
CA ILE A 76 17.35 -16.97 -8.89
C ILE A 76 18.68 -16.23 -9.05
N SER A 77 19.29 -15.72 -7.96
CA SER A 77 20.67 -15.20 -8.01
C SER A 77 21.27 -14.99 -6.61
N LYS A 78 22.61 -15.04 -6.51
CA LYS A 78 23.34 -14.60 -5.29
C LYS A 78 23.17 -13.09 -5.04
N GLY A 79 22.98 -12.29 -6.10
CA GLY A 79 22.71 -10.86 -5.98
C GLY A 79 21.41 -10.55 -5.22
N SER A 80 20.37 -11.37 -5.40
CA SER A 80 19.11 -11.25 -4.65
C SER A 80 19.33 -11.45 -3.15
N ALA A 81 20.18 -12.40 -2.74
CA ALA A 81 20.49 -12.62 -1.34
C ALA A 81 21.19 -11.41 -0.69
N GLN A 82 22.11 -10.78 -1.42
CA GLN A 82 22.82 -9.59 -0.95
C GLN A 82 21.86 -8.39 -0.83
N LYS A 83 21.01 -8.16 -1.84
CA LYS A 83 19.98 -7.10 -1.80
C LYS A 83 19.03 -7.25 -0.62
N ALA A 84 18.62 -8.48 -0.28
CA ALA A 84 17.78 -8.73 0.90
C ALA A 84 18.45 -8.21 2.18
N ILE A 85 19.73 -8.53 2.37
CA ILE A 85 20.51 -8.13 3.54
C ILE A 85 20.68 -6.60 3.59
N ASP A 86 20.97 -5.98 2.46
CA ASP A 86 21.18 -4.53 2.40
C ASP A 86 19.88 -3.76 2.66
N SER A 87 18.73 -4.25 2.17
CA SER A 87 17.42 -3.70 2.52
C SER A 87 17.13 -3.79 4.02
N TYR A 88 17.43 -4.93 4.66
CA TYR A 88 17.24 -5.05 6.11
C TYR A 88 18.18 -4.17 6.93
N LYS A 89 19.42 -3.95 6.48
CA LYS A 89 20.38 -3.06 7.16
C LYS A 89 19.91 -1.60 7.20
N GLN A 90 19.22 -1.15 6.15
CA GLN A 90 18.63 0.19 6.11
C GLN A 90 17.51 0.39 7.16
N ALA A 91 16.99 -0.70 7.73
CA ALA A 91 15.97 -0.68 8.78
C ALA A 91 16.55 -0.74 10.21
N LEU A 92 17.87 -0.65 10.40
CA LEU A 92 18.46 -0.69 11.75
C LEU A 92 18.18 0.60 12.54
N PRO A 93 18.06 0.54 13.88
CA PRO A 93 18.50 -0.56 14.76
C PRO A 93 17.36 -1.44 15.32
N TRP A 94 16.27 -1.70 14.60
CA TRP A 94 15.16 -2.49 15.15
C TRP A 94 15.51 -3.99 15.34
N PRO A 95 15.10 -4.65 16.45
CA PRO A 95 15.34 -6.07 16.68
C PRO A 95 14.87 -6.98 15.52
N SER A 96 13.77 -6.62 14.85
CA SER A 96 13.23 -7.36 13.70
C SER A 96 14.20 -7.39 12.50
N ALA A 97 14.92 -6.30 12.24
CA ALA A 97 15.88 -6.21 11.15
C ALA A 97 17.10 -7.10 11.41
N TYR A 98 17.65 -7.05 12.63
CA TYR A 98 18.75 -7.93 13.07
C TYR A 98 18.43 -9.42 12.93
N ARG A 99 17.22 -9.86 13.33
CA ARG A 99 16.74 -11.23 13.12
C ARG A 99 16.85 -11.68 11.66
N ARG A 100 16.35 -10.83 10.75
CA ARG A 100 16.25 -11.13 9.32
C ARG A 100 17.64 -11.15 8.68
N ILE A 101 18.52 -10.20 9.01
CA ILE A 101 19.91 -10.16 8.54
C ILE A 101 20.65 -11.43 8.95
N GLY A 102 20.58 -11.79 10.24
CA GLY A 102 21.31 -12.95 10.77
C GLY A 102 20.88 -14.26 10.12
N VAL A 103 19.57 -14.51 10.02
CA VAL A 103 19.05 -15.70 9.34
C VAL A 103 19.40 -15.68 7.84
N ALA A 104 19.26 -14.53 7.17
CA ALA A 104 19.58 -14.40 5.74
C ALA A 104 21.06 -14.68 5.44
N LYS A 105 21.99 -14.12 6.21
CA LYS A 105 23.44 -14.40 6.05
C LYS A 105 23.73 -15.89 6.17
N GLN A 106 23.16 -16.54 7.18
CA GLN A 106 23.40 -17.95 7.44
C GLN A 106 22.87 -18.84 6.31
N VAL A 107 21.65 -18.58 5.85
CA VAL A 107 20.94 -19.49 4.95
C VAL A 107 21.23 -19.18 3.49
N LEU A 108 21.35 -17.90 3.12
CA LEU A 108 21.42 -17.46 1.73
C LEU A 108 22.85 -17.19 1.26
N LEU A 109 23.72 -16.76 2.17
CA LEU A 109 25.13 -16.44 1.85
C LEU A 109 26.13 -17.43 2.45
N ASN A 110 25.68 -18.39 3.26
CA ASN A 110 26.54 -19.28 4.03
C ASN A 110 27.58 -18.53 4.89
N LYS A 111 27.16 -17.42 5.51
CA LYS A 111 27.98 -16.60 6.42
C LYS A 111 27.36 -16.62 7.82
N SER A 112 28.18 -16.65 8.86
CA SER A 112 27.66 -16.60 10.24
C SER A 112 26.81 -15.35 10.45
N GLY A 113 25.57 -15.57 10.89
CA GLY A 113 24.62 -14.51 11.26
C GLY A 113 24.55 -14.22 12.76
N LEU A 114 25.34 -14.92 13.58
CA LEU A 114 25.23 -14.87 15.04
C LEU A 114 25.44 -13.46 15.59
N HIS A 115 26.46 -12.74 15.09
CA HIS A 115 26.73 -11.37 15.52
C HIS A 115 25.51 -10.47 15.32
N ASP A 116 24.83 -10.55 14.18
CA ASP A 116 23.64 -9.73 13.93
C ASP A 116 22.47 -10.14 14.85
N LEU A 117 22.29 -11.44 15.12
CA LEU A 117 21.25 -11.95 16.02
C LEU A 117 21.47 -11.55 17.49
N GLU A 118 22.71 -11.34 17.90
CA GLU A 118 23.02 -10.84 19.24
C GLU A 118 22.78 -9.34 19.39
N GLN A 119 22.67 -8.59 18.31
CA GLN A 119 22.39 -7.15 18.36
C GLN A 119 20.90 -6.83 18.61
N ILE A 120 20.02 -7.85 18.66
CA ILE A 120 18.57 -7.67 18.88
C ILE A 120 18.22 -7.06 20.25
N ASN A 121 19.12 -7.14 21.23
CA ASN A 121 19.00 -6.55 22.57
C ASN A 121 20.09 -5.50 22.82
N SER A 122 20.72 -4.97 21.78
CA SER A 122 21.69 -3.88 21.88
C SER A 122 21.03 -2.61 22.44
N ARG A 123 21.82 -1.72 23.04
CA ARG A 123 21.32 -0.45 23.60
C ARG A 123 20.52 0.35 22.55
N ALA A 124 21.00 0.38 21.31
CA ALA A 124 20.33 1.04 20.20
C ALA A 124 18.99 0.35 19.85
N ALA A 125 18.95 -0.98 19.86
CA ALA A 125 17.74 -1.75 19.57
C ALA A 125 16.69 -1.73 20.69
N THR A 126 17.11 -1.49 21.93
CA THR A 126 16.23 -1.48 23.12
C THR A 126 15.86 -0.08 23.60
N ALA A 127 16.27 0.96 22.88
CA ALA A 127 15.95 2.34 23.25
C ALA A 127 14.42 2.52 23.34
N GLY A 128 13.94 3.06 24.47
CA GLY A 128 12.50 3.27 24.72
C GLY A 128 11.69 2.02 25.07
N MET A 129 12.30 0.84 25.21
CA MET A 129 11.59 -0.40 25.58
C MET A 129 11.47 -0.59 27.09
N SER A 130 10.38 -1.24 27.52
CA SER A 130 10.19 -1.62 28.92
C SER A 130 11.16 -2.71 29.37
N LYS A 131 11.43 -2.79 30.68
CA LYS A 131 12.24 -3.88 31.28
C LYS A 131 11.72 -5.28 30.92
N ARG A 132 10.40 -5.44 30.75
CA ARG A 132 9.77 -6.71 30.36
C ARG A 132 10.11 -7.09 28.91
N GLU A 133 10.09 -6.13 28.00
CA GLU A 133 10.44 -6.34 26.59
C GLU A 133 11.92 -6.64 26.42
N ILE A 134 12.79 -5.91 27.12
CA ILE A 134 14.23 -6.16 27.14
C ILE A 134 14.51 -7.59 27.65
N ARG A 135 13.83 -8.04 28.71
CA ARG A 135 13.97 -9.43 29.20
C ARG A 135 13.57 -10.46 28.15
N LYS A 136 12.50 -10.22 27.39
CA LYS A 136 12.11 -11.10 26.28
C LYS A 136 13.18 -11.16 25.18
N LEU A 137 13.77 -10.02 24.82
CA LEU A 137 14.84 -9.93 23.82
C LEU A 137 16.12 -10.61 24.30
N ASN A 138 16.49 -10.47 25.58
CA ASN A 138 17.62 -11.19 26.18
C ASN A 138 17.43 -12.72 26.11
N ASN A 139 16.23 -13.20 26.45
CA ASN A 139 15.88 -14.62 26.33
C ASN A 139 15.90 -15.11 24.88
N GLU A 140 15.61 -14.23 23.92
CA GLU A 140 15.73 -14.54 22.49
C GLU A 140 17.19 -14.59 22.04
N ALA A 141 18.02 -13.63 22.45
CA ALA A 141 19.45 -13.65 22.13
C ALA A 141 20.12 -14.92 22.68
N GLY A 142 19.76 -15.34 23.89
CA GLY A 142 20.21 -16.61 24.46
C GLY A 142 19.79 -17.84 23.66
N MET A 143 18.57 -17.85 23.10
CA MET A 143 18.11 -18.90 22.20
C MET A 143 18.97 -18.96 20.93
N TRP A 144 19.23 -17.81 20.29
CA TRP A 144 20.06 -17.75 19.08
C TRP A 144 21.50 -18.20 19.36
N ARG A 145 22.09 -17.84 20.51
CA ARG A 145 23.40 -18.39 20.94
C ARG A 145 23.37 -19.89 21.05
N ALA A 146 22.35 -20.47 21.69
CA ALA A 146 22.25 -21.92 21.83
C ALA A 146 22.17 -22.61 20.45
N ILE A 147 21.36 -22.07 19.53
CA ILE A 147 21.23 -22.57 18.15
C ILE A 147 22.57 -22.52 17.41
N TYR A 148 23.32 -21.43 17.52
CA TYR A 148 24.57 -21.24 16.77
C TYR A 148 25.84 -21.71 17.52
N SER A 149 25.71 -22.17 18.76
CA SER A 149 26.80 -22.77 19.52
C SER A 149 27.26 -24.09 18.91
N SER A 150 28.43 -24.59 19.31
CA SER A 150 28.93 -25.91 18.89
C SER A 150 28.16 -27.09 19.51
N ARG A 151 27.41 -26.88 20.60
CA ARG A 151 26.68 -27.93 21.32
C ARG A 151 25.41 -28.37 20.58
N LYS A 152 25.06 -29.67 20.65
CA LYS A 152 23.80 -30.21 20.11
C LYS A 152 22.61 -29.73 20.95
N LEU A 153 21.46 -29.53 20.30
CA LEU A 153 20.22 -29.16 20.97
C LEU A 153 19.47 -30.39 21.50
N THR A 154 18.85 -30.27 22.67
CA THR A 154 17.99 -31.31 23.23
C THR A 154 16.61 -31.32 22.56
N PRO A 155 15.86 -32.44 22.59
CA PRO A 155 14.51 -32.49 22.03
C PRO A 155 13.54 -31.44 22.61
N ALA A 156 13.71 -31.10 23.90
CA ALA A 156 12.93 -30.05 24.55
C ALA A 156 13.25 -28.67 23.96
N GLN A 157 14.54 -28.36 23.76
CA GLN A 157 14.96 -27.12 23.12
C GLN A 157 14.47 -27.02 21.67
N VAL A 158 14.52 -28.12 20.91
CA VAL A 158 14.00 -28.14 19.52
C VAL A 158 12.51 -27.78 19.49
N ARG A 159 11.69 -28.36 20.39
CA ARG A 159 10.26 -28.03 20.48
C ARG A 159 10.02 -26.58 20.88
N ASP A 160 10.70 -26.07 21.90
CA ASP A 160 10.56 -24.68 22.34
C ASP A 160 10.97 -23.68 21.24
N TYR A 161 12.17 -23.86 20.68
CA TYR A 161 12.76 -22.91 19.75
C TYR A 161 12.00 -22.87 18.44
N THR A 162 11.49 -24.00 17.94
CA THR A 162 10.67 -24.02 16.72
C THR A 162 9.34 -23.28 16.92
N VAL A 163 8.68 -23.41 18.08
CA VAL A 163 7.46 -22.65 18.40
C VAL A 163 7.75 -21.15 18.48
N ARG A 164 8.85 -20.77 19.15
CA ARG A 164 9.26 -19.37 19.29
C ARG A 164 9.60 -18.75 17.94
N ILE A 165 10.43 -19.41 17.13
CA ILE A 165 10.79 -18.96 15.77
C ILE A 165 9.55 -18.77 14.90
N ARG A 166 8.55 -19.66 15.00
CA ARG A 166 7.31 -19.55 14.22
C ARG A 166 6.48 -18.32 14.58
N LYS A 167 6.57 -17.85 15.82
CA LYS A 167 5.94 -16.62 16.31
C LYS A 167 6.72 -15.35 15.94
N LEU A 168 7.98 -15.46 15.51
CA LEU A 168 8.76 -14.32 15.03
C LEU A 168 8.30 -13.89 13.64
N ASN A 169 8.31 -12.57 13.41
CA ASN A 169 8.04 -11.98 12.10
C ASN A 169 9.29 -12.05 11.20
N LEU A 170 9.60 -13.26 10.72
CA LEU A 170 10.75 -13.58 9.85
C LEU A 170 10.39 -13.72 8.37
N GLY A 171 9.12 -13.52 7.99
CA GLY A 171 8.65 -13.71 6.61
C GLY A 171 9.07 -15.06 6.03
N THR A 172 9.64 -15.04 4.83
CA THR A 172 10.08 -16.24 4.08
C THR A 172 11.27 -16.96 4.73
N LEU A 173 12.02 -16.28 5.61
CA LEU A 173 13.18 -16.84 6.33
C LEU A 173 12.78 -17.72 7.53
N LYS A 174 11.52 -17.68 7.97
CA LYS A 174 11.02 -18.44 9.12
C LYS A 174 11.32 -19.94 8.99
N THR A 175 11.02 -20.51 7.83
CA THR A 175 11.22 -21.94 7.55
C THR A 175 12.70 -22.31 7.51
N ALA A 176 13.53 -21.38 7.05
CA ALA A 176 14.98 -21.57 7.05
C ALA A 176 15.58 -21.53 8.46
N ALA A 177 15.11 -20.62 9.32
CA ALA A 177 15.49 -20.60 10.73
C ALA A 177 15.12 -21.92 11.44
N VAL A 178 13.94 -22.47 11.16
CA VAL A 178 13.53 -23.80 11.68
C VAL A 178 14.44 -24.92 11.16
N SER A 179 14.85 -24.88 9.89
CA SER A 179 15.82 -25.84 9.35
C SER A 179 17.15 -25.83 10.10
N ILE A 180 17.65 -24.65 10.49
CA ILE A 180 18.89 -24.53 11.30
C ILE A 180 18.71 -25.30 12.61
N VAL A 181 17.59 -25.13 13.32
CA VAL A 181 17.33 -25.84 14.58
C VAL A 181 17.39 -27.36 14.39
N TYR A 182 16.75 -27.90 13.36
CA TYR A 182 16.78 -29.35 13.08
C TYR A 182 18.19 -29.86 12.76
N ARG A 183 19.00 -29.11 11.99
CA ARG A 183 20.40 -29.50 11.75
C ARG A 183 21.20 -29.56 13.05
N ARG A 184 20.97 -28.63 13.96
CA ARG A 184 21.66 -28.57 15.27
C ARG A 184 21.24 -29.69 16.23
N ALA A 185 20.07 -30.28 16.02
CA ALA A 185 19.64 -31.49 16.72
C ALA A 185 20.22 -32.78 16.10
N GLY A 186 20.88 -32.71 14.95
CA GLY A 186 21.28 -33.86 14.15
C GLY A 186 20.17 -34.44 13.26
N GLU A 187 19.00 -33.80 13.20
CA GLU A 187 17.87 -34.19 12.35
C GLU A 187 18.02 -33.66 10.92
N THR A 188 19.11 -34.01 10.23
CA THR A 188 19.47 -33.49 8.90
C THR A 188 18.40 -33.77 7.85
N ALA A 189 17.87 -35.00 7.81
CA ALA A 189 16.80 -35.38 6.87
C ALA A 189 15.55 -34.51 7.00
N ARG A 190 15.15 -34.21 8.25
CA ARG A 190 14.02 -33.32 8.54
C ARG A 190 14.34 -31.87 8.16
N ALA A 191 15.54 -31.41 8.47
CA ALA A 191 16.00 -30.08 8.10
C ALA A 191 15.99 -29.86 6.58
N ASP A 192 16.40 -30.87 5.81
CA ASP A 192 16.42 -30.84 4.36
C ASP A 192 15.03 -30.96 3.75
N ALA A 193 14.15 -31.78 4.30
CA ALA A 193 12.75 -31.84 3.87
C ALA A 193 12.06 -30.48 4.01
N VAL A 194 12.25 -29.81 5.16
CA VAL A 194 11.72 -28.46 5.41
C VAL A 194 12.25 -27.44 4.41
N MET A 195 13.55 -27.47 4.10
CA MET A 195 14.14 -26.58 3.10
C MET A 195 13.73 -26.89 1.67
N ARG A 196 13.59 -28.17 1.30
CA ARG A 196 13.11 -28.57 -0.03
C ARG A 196 11.70 -28.02 -0.27
N ASN A 197 10.80 -28.15 0.70
CA ASN A 197 9.44 -27.61 0.61
C ASN A 197 9.45 -26.07 0.51
N ALA A 198 10.27 -25.40 1.32
CA ALA A 198 10.41 -23.94 1.25
C ALA A 198 10.92 -23.47 -0.12
N ARG A 199 11.96 -24.12 -0.65
CA ARG A 199 12.51 -23.81 -1.98
C ARG A 199 11.52 -24.12 -3.10
N GLY A 200 10.79 -25.23 -3.00
CA GLY A 200 9.75 -25.60 -3.95
C GLY A 200 8.64 -24.56 -4.04
N SER A 201 8.11 -24.13 -2.88
CA SER A 201 7.10 -23.06 -2.80
C SER A 201 7.64 -21.70 -3.27
N ALA A 202 8.88 -21.36 -2.91
CA ALA A 202 9.53 -20.14 -3.39
C ALA A 202 9.71 -20.15 -4.91
N ARG A 203 10.08 -21.29 -5.49
CA ARG A 203 10.24 -21.47 -6.95
C ARG A 203 8.90 -21.36 -7.68
N SER A 204 7.88 -22.10 -7.25
CA SER A 204 6.56 -22.05 -7.89
C SER A 204 6.00 -20.62 -7.88
N SER A 205 6.12 -19.94 -6.75
CA SER A 205 5.72 -18.54 -6.63
C SER A 205 6.55 -17.60 -7.52
N ALA A 206 7.87 -17.80 -7.60
CA ALA A 206 8.73 -16.98 -8.44
C ALA A 206 8.44 -17.19 -9.94
N TYR A 207 8.16 -18.43 -10.37
CA TYR A 207 7.72 -18.72 -11.72
C TYR A 207 6.35 -18.11 -12.01
N ALA A 208 5.40 -18.21 -11.08
CA ALA A 208 4.09 -17.57 -11.21
C ALA A 208 4.23 -16.05 -11.32
N ALA A 209 5.08 -15.42 -10.50
CA ALA A 209 5.40 -13.99 -10.59
C ALA A 209 5.98 -13.64 -11.97
N GLY A 210 6.98 -14.39 -12.43
CA GLY A 210 7.60 -14.18 -13.73
C GLY A 210 6.62 -14.33 -14.90
N ALA A 211 5.80 -15.38 -14.89
CA ALA A 211 4.77 -15.62 -15.89
C ALA A 211 3.70 -14.52 -15.89
N PHE A 212 3.25 -14.09 -14.71
CA PHE A 212 2.27 -13.01 -14.59
C PHE A 212 2.83 -11.67 -15.07
N MET A 213 4.08 -11.35 -14.73
CA MET A 213 4.74 -10.14 -15.23
C MET A 213 4.97 -10.19 -16.75
N ALA A 214 5.32 -11.35 -17.30
CA ALA A 214 5.43 -11.53 -18.75
C ALA A 214 4.07 -11.36 -19.44
N PHE A 215 3.00 -11.90 -18.86
CA PHE A 215 1.64 -11.70 -19.31
C PHE A 215 1.25 -10.22 -19.34
N LEU A 216 1.47 -9.49 -18.24
CA LEU A 216 1.22 -8.04 -18.19
C LEU A 216 2.10 -7.27 -19.19
N GLY A 217 3.33 -7.72 -19.42
CA GLY A 217 4.21 -7.14 -20.45
C GLY A 217 3.65 -7.30 -21.85
N MET A 218 3.15 -8.48 -22.21
CA MET A 218 2.47 -8.72 -23.49
C MET A 218 1.20 -7.90 -23.63
N CYS A 219 0.38 -7.82 -22.57
CA CYS A 219 -0.77 -6.92 -22.53
C CYS A 219 -0.33 -5.45 -22.70
N GLY A 220 0.78 -5.03 -22.11
CA GLY A 220 1.31 -3.68 -22.26
C GLY A 220 1.72 -3.34 -23.69
N LEU A 221 2.29 -4.29 -24.43
CA LEU A 221 2.60 -4.11 -25.87
C LEU A 221 1.32 -3.95 -26.70
N ALA A 222 0.32 -4.81 -26.48
CA ALA A 222 -0.99 -4.66 -27.11
C ALA A 222 -1.66 -3.33 -26.72
N GLY A 223 -1.51 -2.93 -25.45
CA GLY A 223 -2.01 -1.69 -24.90
C GLY A 223 -1.41 -0.45 -25.54
N LEU A 224 -0.13 -0.48 -25.89
CA LEU A 224 0.52 0.62 -26.60
C LEU A 224 -0.14 0.83 -27.98
N VAL A 225 -0.42 -0.26 -28.70
CA VAL A 225 -1.15 -0.20 -29.98
C VAL A 225 -2.55 0.35 -29.77
N LEU A 226 -3.31 -0.16 -28.78
CA LEU A 226 -4.65 0.33 -28.47
C LEU A 226 -4.66 1.81 -28.07
N ALA A 227 -3.69 2.27 -27.29
CA ALA A 227 -3.57 3.67 -26.88
C ALA A 227 -3.27 4.58 -28.08
N ILE A 228 -2.37 4.18 -28.99
CA ILE A 228 -2.09 4.92 -30.23
C ILE A 228 -3.33 4.98 -31.12
N LEU A 229 -3.99 3.83 -31.34
CA LEU A 229 -5.22 3.77 -32.12
C LEU A 229 -6.31 4.66 -31.52
N PHE A 230 -6.46 4.65 -30.20
CA PHE A 230 -7.41 5.54 -29.52
C PHE A 230 -7.05 7.01 -29.76
N LEU A 231 -5.80 7.42 -29.56
CA LEU A 231 -5.35 8.80 -29.71
C LEU A 231 -5.51 9.32 -31.16
N VAL A 232 -5.13 8.51 -32.15
CA VAL A 232 -5.29 8.86 -33.58
C VAL A 232 -6.77 9.05 -33.95
N ASN A 233 -7.69 8.32 -33.30
CA ASN A 233 -9.12 8.40 -33.55
C ASN A 233 -9.89 9.20 -32.47
N ALA A 234 -9.19 9.94 -31.59
CA ALA A 234 -9.81 10.53 -30.39
C ALA A 234 -10.57 11.83 -30.67
N GLU A 235 -10.14 12.62 -31.66
CA GLU A 235 -10.58 14.01 -31.84
C GLU A 235 -12.09 14.24 -32.07
N PRO A 236 -12.89 13.34 -32.69
CA PRO A 236 -14.31 13.64 -32.91
C PRO A 236 -15.24 13.49 -31.70
N TYR A 237 -14.79 12.97 -30.54
CA TYR A 237 -15.72 12.37 -29.56
C TYR A 237 -15.60 12.86 -28.10
N LEU A 238 -14.49 13.49 -27.69
CA LEU A 238 -14.33 13.96 -26.29
C LEU A 238 -14.99 15.33 -26.02
N SER A 239 -15.56 15.96 -27.04
CA SER A 239 -16.23 17.27 -26.97
C SER A 239 -17.76 17.19 -27.10
N SER A 240 -18.33 16.01 -27.40
CA SER A 240 -19.72 15.87 -27.86
C SER A 240 -20.70 15.21 -26.89
N LEU A 241 -20.26 14.70 -25.73
CA LEU A 241 -21.21 14.10 -24.78
C LEU A 241 -22.17 15.16 -24.19
N PRO A 242 -23.48 14.86 -24.09
CA PRO A 242 -24.45 15.75 -23.48
C PRO A 242 -24.02 16.12 -22.06
N ARG A 243 -24.13 17.41 -21.71
CA ARG A 243 -23.94 17.85 -20.33
C ARG A 243 -24.94 17.11 -19.45
N ILE A 244 -24.48 16.61 -18.31
CA ILE A 244 -25.31 15.91 -17.35
C ILE A 244 -26.33 16.89 -16.77
N GLU A 245 -27.58 16.44 -16.66
CA GLU A 245 -28.73 17.26 -16.26
C GLU A 245 -28.75 17.59 -14.76
N ILE A 246 -27.85 17.01 -13.97
CA ILE A 246 -27.73 17.28 -12.53
C ILE A 246 -26.91 18.55 -12.30
N SER A 247 -27.40 19.43 -11.43
CA SER A 247 -26.70 20.67 -11.07
C SER A 247 -25.30 20.39 -10.50
N PRO A 248 -24.23 21.08 -10.96
CA PRO A 248 -22.88 20.94 -10.42
C PRO A 248 -22.80 21.12 -8.90
N THR A 249 -23.65 21.98 -8.33
CA THR A 249 -23.72 22.24 -6.89
C THR A 249 -24.24 21.02 -6.12
N ILE A 250 -25.22 20.30 -6.65
CA ILE A 250 -25.75 19.07 -6.05
C ILE A 250 -24.69 17.97 -6.06
N LEU A 251 -24.02 17.79 -7.20
CA LEU A 251 -22.94 16.81 -7.35
C LEU A 251 -21.79 17.10 -6.38
N LEU A 252 -21.39 18.36 -6.23
CA LEU A 252 -20.32 18.75 -5.33
C LEU A 252 -20.72 18.55 -3.85
N ARG A 253 -21.96 18.89 -3.48
CA ARG A 253 -22.47 18.62 -2.11
C ARG A 253 -22.47 17.12 -1.79
N ALA A 254 -22.92 16.28 -2.73
CA ALA A 254 -22.87 14.84 -2.57
C ALA A 254 -21.43 14.31 -2.39
N PHE A 255 -20.47 14.81 -3.19
CA PHE A 255 -19.06 14.48 -3.04
C PHE A 255 -18.51 14.90 -1.68
N LEU A 256 -18.81 16.12 -1.23
CA LEU A 256 -18.36 16.63 0.06
C LEU A 256 -18.97 15.87 1.24
N SER A 257 -20.27 15.53 1.19
CA SER A 257 -20.91 14.71 2.21
C SER A 257 -20.22 13.35 2.34
N TYR A 258 -19.90 12.70 1.22
CA TYR A 258 -19.09 11.48 1.21
C TYR A 258 -17.69 11.71 1.80
N PHE A 259 -16.95 12.69 1.27
CA PHE A 259 -15.54 12.87 1.60
C PHE A 259 -15.33 13.31 3.05
N VAL A 260 -16.14 14.25 3.54
CA VAL A 260 -16.09 14.74 4.92
C VAL A 260 -16.53 13.65 5.89
N SER A 261 -17.61 12.91 5.59
CA SER A 261 -18.01 11.79 6.45
C SER A 261 -16.95 10.69 6.50
N PHE A 262 -16.26 10.40 5.39
CA PHE A 262 -15.15 9.44 5.35
C PHE A 262 -14.04 9.86 6.30
N ILE A 263 -13.63 11.13 6.27
CA ILE A 263 -12.60 11.66 7.19
C ILE A 263 -13.08 11.59 8.65
N ILE A 264 -14.30 12.08 8.94
CA ILE A 264 -14.83 12.09 10.31
C ILE A 264 -14.93 10.67 10.85
N LEU A 265 -15.52 9.74 10.12
CA LEU A 265 -15.66 8.35 10.55
C LEU A 265 -14.31 7.67 10.72
N SER A 266 -13.35 7.92 9.82
CA SER A 266 -11.98 7.41 9.94
C SER A 266 -11.29 7.92 11.22
N VAL A 267 -11.43 9.21 11.55
CA VAL A 267 -10.85 9.80 12.77
C VAL A 267 -11.56 9.29 14.03
N VAL A 268 -12.90 9.25 14.04
CA VAL A 268 -13.68 8.78 15.18
C VAL A 268 -13.41 7.31 15.47
N ILE A 269 -13.39 6.46 14.45
CA ILE A 269 -13.12 5.03 14.65
C ILE A 269 -11.63 4.78 14.93
N GLY A 270 -10.72 5.54 14.33
CA GLY A 270 -9.29 5.46 14.65
C GLY A 270 -9.00 5.81 16.12
N THR A 271 -9.64 6.86 16.64
CA THR A 271 -9.51 7.25 18.05
C THR A 271 -10.22 6.27 18.99
N ALA A 272 -11.45 5.86 18.67
CA ALA A 272 -12.20 4.87 19.45
C ALA A 272 -11.54 3.48 19.44
N GLY A 273 -10.93 3.07 18.33
CA GLY A 273 -10.19 1.81 18.21
C GLY A 273 -8.91 1.81 19.05
N SER A 274 -8.24 2.95 19.17
CA SER A 274 -7.10 3.12 20.09
C SER A 274 -7.52 2.96 21.56
N ILE A 275 -8.74 3.36 21.90
CA ILE A 275 -9.35 3.14 23.23
C ILE A 275 -9.84 1.69 23.38
N GLY A 276 -10.41 1.10 22.32
CA GLY A 276 -10.92 -0.27 22.28
C GLY A 276 -9.84 -1.36 22.30
N GLN A 277 -8.59 -1.05 21.94
CA GLN A 277 -7.45 -1.96 22.16
C GLN A 277 -7.21 -2.31 23.64
N LEU A 278 -7.84 -1.58 24.58
CA LEU A 278 -7.92 -1.95 26.00
C LEU A 278 -8.86 -3.14 26.27
N PHE A 279 -9.77 -3.45 25.33
CA PHE A 279 -10.79 -4.50 25.45
C PHE A 279 -10.69 -5.45 24.26
N HIS A 280 -9.82 -6.47 24.39
CA HIS A 280 -9.50 -7.44 23.33
C HIS A 280 -10.73 -8.13 22.69
N ALA A 281 -11.06 -7.80 21.44
CA ALA A 281 -11.83 -8.67 20.55
C ALA A 281 -10.91 -9.71 19.87
N ARG A 282 -11.34 -10.98 19.85
CA ARG A 282 -10.60 -12.19 19.41
C ARG A 282 -10.51 -12.36 17.87
N LEU A 283 -10.30 -11.32 17.09
CA LEU A 283 -10.14 -11.46 15.64
C LEU A 283 -8.66 -11.61 15.23
N PRO A 284 -8.35 -12.34 14.15
CA PRO A 284 -7.01 -12.36 13.59
C PRO A 284 -6.54 -10.95 13.20
N ASN A 285 -5.25 -10.66 13.46
CA ASN A 285 -4.63 -9.38 13.10
C ASN A 285 -4.95 -9.00 11.64
N GLY A 286 -5.55 -7.82 11.43
CA GLY A 286 -5.91 -7.28 10.12
C GLY A 286 -7.34 -7.54 9.62
N VAL A 287 -8.06 -8.55 10.14
CA VAL A 287 -9.47 -8.75 9.75
C VAL A 287 -10.34 -7.62 10.28
N GLN A 288 -10.15 -7.25 11.55
CA GLN A 288 -10.89 -6.16 12.19
C GLN A 288 -10.67 -4.83 11.45
N ASP A 289 -9.42 -4.52 11.10
CA ASP A 289 -9.06 -3.29 10.41
C ASP A 289 -9.76 -3.19 9.03
N LEU A 290 -9.79 -4.29 8.28
CA LEU A 290 -10.47 -4.34 6.97
C LEU A 290 -12.00 -4.27 7.09
N ILE A 291 -12.60 -4.84 8.13
CA ILE A 291 -14.05 -4.72 8.39
C ILE A 291 -14.39 -3.27 8.73
N ILE A 292 -13.59 -2.64 9.58
CA ILE A 292 -13.74 -1.23 9.94
C ILE A 292 -13.62 -0.35 8.70
N GLU A 293 -12.58 -0.56 7.88
CA GLU A 293 -12.36 0.18 6.64
C GLU A 293 -13.57 0.04 5.71
N LEU A 294 -14.05 -1.19 5.48
CA LEU A 294 -15.22 -1.45 4.66
C LEU A 294 -16.47 -0.75 5.20
N ALA A 295 -16.69 -0.79 6.52
CA ALA A 295 -17.82 -0.14 7.16
C ALA A 295 -17.76 1.39 7.00
N VAL A 296 -16.59 2.01 7.20
CA VAL A 296 -16.37 3.44 6.97
C VAL A 296 -16.70 3.79 5.52
N MET A 297 -16.13 3.07 4.55
CA MET A 297 -16.37 3.30 3.13
C MET A 297 -17.87 3.21 2.78
N VAL A 298 -18.55 2.16 3.22
CA VAL A 298 -19.97 1.93 2.92
C VAL A 298 -20.86 2.99 3.58
N LEU A 299 -20.61 3.34 4.84
CA LEU A 299 -21.40 4.37 5.54
C LEU A 299 -21.21 5.75 4.91
N SER A 300 -19.97 6.14 4.58
CA SER A 300 -19.69 7.39 3.88
C SER A 300 -20.32 7.44 2.50
N ALA A 301 -20.27 6.32 1.76
CA ALA A 301 -20.93 6.21 0.47
C ALA A 301 -22.45 6.36 0.62
N ALA A 302 -23.05 5.71 1.62
CA ALA A 302 -24.48 5.84 1.90
C ALA A 302 -24.88 7.30 2.20
N ILE A 303 -24.09 8.03 2.99
CA ILE A 303 -24.32 9.46 3.28
C ILE A 303 -24.24 10.32 2.01
N GLY A 304 -23.22 10.11 1.18
CA GLY A 304 -23.04 10.84 -0.08
C GLY A 304 -24.15 10.57 -1.09
N LEU A 305 -24.53 9.30 -1.28
CA LEU A 305 -25.64 8.91 -2.15
C LEU A 305 -26.98 9.40 -1.61
N SER A 306 -27.21 9.36 -0.30
CA SER A 306 -28.45 9.90 0.30
C SER A 306 -28.57 11.40 0.04
N THR A 307 -27.46 12.14 0.13
CA THR A 307 -27.41 13.57 -0.22
C THR A 307 -27.76 13.78 -1.69
N LEU A 308 -27.17 13.00 -2.60
CA LEU A 308 -27.44 13.07 -4.03
C LEU A 308 -28.91 12.77 -4.35
N TRP A 309 -29.46 11.66 -3.86
CA TRP A 309 -30.83 11.24 -4.15
C TRP A 309 -31.87 12.21 -3.61
N SER A 310 -31.66 12.70 -2.39
CA SER A 310 -32.55 13.69 -1.78
C SER A 310 -32.55 14.99 -2.60
N MET A 311 -31.36 15.57 -2.85
CA MET A 311 -31.26 16.84 -3.54
C MET A 311 -31.63 16.77 -5.02
N ALA A 312 -31.20 15.74 -5.75
CA ALA A 312 -31.56 15.57 -7.16
C ALA A 312 -33.06 15.32 -7.31
N GLY A 313 -33.63 14.42 -6.49
CA GLY A 313 -35.06 14.12 -6.48
C GLY A 313 -35.93 15.34 -6.18
N SER A 314 -35.58 16.14 -5.17
CA SER A 314 -36.28 17.39 -4.86
C SER A 314 -36.22 18.44 -5.99
N ASN A 315 -35.26 18.34 -6.91
CA ASN A 315 -35.14 19.21 -8.07
C ASN A 315 -35.65 18.55 -9.37
N GLY A 316 -36.31 17.40 -9.29
CA GLY A 316 -36.82 16.67 -10.46
C GLY A 316 -35.75 16.07 -11.37
N GLN A 317 -34.51 15.96 -10.87
CA GLN A 317 -33.36 15.42 -11.62
C GLN A 317 -33.17 13.93 -11.30
N ASP A 318 -32.85 13.11 -12.30
CA ASP A 318 -32.57 11.68 -12.08
C ASP A 318 -31.15 11.48 -11.51
N PRO A 319 -30.98 11.04 -10.25
CA PRO A 319 -29.66 10.80 -9.67
C PRO A 319 -28.85 9.73 -10.41
N LYS A 320 -29.48 8.84 -11.20
CA LYS A 320 -28.76 7.84 -12.01
C LYS A 320 -28.00 8.46 -13.18
N ALA A 321 -28.29 9.72 -13.54
CA ALA A 321 -27.61 10.45 -14.60
C ALA A 321 -26.12 10.71 -14.33
N ILE A 322 -25.64 10.45 -13.10
CA ILE A 322 -24.19 10.46 -12.79
C ILE A 322 -23.38 9.44 -13.61
N GLY A 323 -24.05 8.47 -14.24
CA GLY A 323 -23.43 7.49 -15.13
C GLY A 323 -23.74 6.04 -14.75
N TYR A 324 -24.81 5.79 -13.99
CA TYR A 324 -25.31 4.44 -13.74
C TYR A 324 -26.04 3.88 -14.97
N LYS A 325 -25.29 3.74 -16.07
CA LYS A 325 -25.73 3.22 -17.37
C LYS A 325 -24.98 1.92 -17.66
N PHE A 326 -25.45 0.81 -17.10
CA PHE A 326 -24.75 -0.47 -17.16
C PHE A 326 -25.06 -1.30 -18.41
N LYS A 327 -25.96 -0.84 -19.28
CA LYS A 327 -26.30 -1.51 -20.53
C LYS A 327 -25.77 -0.72 -21.74
N PRO A 328 -25.21 -1.41 -22.75
CA PRO A 328 -24.93 -2.84 -22.79
C PRO A 328 -23.74 -3.23 -21.90
N ALA A 329 -23.90 -4.25 -21.05
CA ALA A 329 -22.88 -4.62 -20.04
C ALA A 329 -21.61 -5.16 -20.68
N GLY A 330 -21.74 -5.98 -21.73
CA GLY A 330 -20.60 -6.56 -22.45
C GLY A 330 -19.68 -5.50 -23.05
N GLU A 331 -20.25 -4.48 -23.70
CA GLU A 331 -19.47 -3.37 -24.28
C GLU A 331 -18.77 -2.57 -23.19
N ASN A 332 -19.46 -2.25 -22.09
CA ASN A 332 -18.85 -1.53 -20.97
C ASN A 332 -17.69 -2.31 -20.33
N VAL A 333 -17.82 -3.64 -20.21
CA VAL A 333 -16.73 -4.50 -19.73
C VAL A 333 -15.57 -4.50 -20.73
N LEU A 334 -15.83 -4.59 -22.04
CA LEU A 334 -14.78 -4.51 -23.06
C LEU A 334 -14.05 -3.17 -23.04
N TRP A 335 -14.76 -2.05 -22.88
CA TRP A 335 -14.15 -0.74 -22.69
C TRP A 335 -13.28 -0.68 -21.42
N GLY A 336 -13.74 -1.28 -20.31
CA GLY A 336 -12.96 -1.36 -19.08
C GLY A 336 -11.69 -2.20 -19.22
N LEU A 337 -11.78 -3.37 -19.84
CA LEU A 337 -10.62 -4.24 -20.10
C LEU A 337 -9.65 -3.61 -21.10
N GLY A 338 -10.18 -3.03 -22.19
CA GLY A 338 -9.38 -2.30 -23.17
C GLY A 338 -8.68 -1.09 -22.57
N GLY A 339 -9.37 -0.33 -21.70
CA GLY A 339 -8.81 0.77 -20.94
C GLY A 339 -7.69 0.33 -20.00
N PHE A 340 -7.87 -0.79 -19.28
CA PHE A 340 -6.81 -1.36 -18.46
C PHE A 340 -5.59 -1.74 -19.29
N ILE A 341 -5.77 -2.50 -20.38
CA ILE A 341 -4.68 -2.92 -21.27
C ILE A 341 -3.95 -1.71 -21.84
N ALA A 342 -4.68 -0.72 -22.35
CA ALA A 342 -4.13 0.54 -22.86
C ALA A 342 -3.40 1.37 -21.79
N SER A 343 -3.80 1.27 -20.52
CA SER A 343 -3.15 1.98 -19.42
C SER A 343 -1.79 1.43 -19.04
N LEU A 344 -1.55 0.12 -19.21
CA LEU A 344 -0.35 -0.57 -18.74
C LEU A 344 0.97 0.10 -19.14
N PRO A 345 1.25 0.40 -20.41
CA PRO A 345 2.54 0.99 -20.80
C PRO A 345 2.75 2.38 -20.18
N LEU A 346 1.69 3.20 -20.15
CA LEU A 346 1.77 4.56 -19.62
C LEU A 346 1.92 4.56 -18.10
N VAL A 347 1.15 3.73 -17.39
CA VAL A 347 1.27 3.60 -15.93
C VAL A 347 2.61 2.99 -15.53
N ALA A 348 3.14 2.02 -16.29
CA ALA A 348 4.47 1.46 -16.06
C ALA A 348 5.56 2.53 -16.25
N ALA A 349 5.51 3.31 -17.33
CA ALA A 349 6.44 4.41 -17.57
C ALA A 349 6.37 5.46 -16.46
N MET A 350 5.17 5.84 -16.03
CA MET A 350 4.97 6.82 -14.95
C MET A 350 5.36 6.28 -13.57
N SER A 351 5.25 4.97 -13.36
CA SER A 351 5.78 4.29 -12.16
C SER A 351 7.32 4.35 -12.13
N LEU A 352 7.99 4.09 -13.25
CA LEU A 352 9.45 4.20 -13.36
C LEU A 352 9.93 5.64 -13.15
N LEU A 353 9.23 6.60 -13.76
CA LEU A 353 9.51 8.02 -13.57
C LEU A 353 9.31 8.45 -12.11
N SER A 354 8.23 8.01 -11.48
CA SER A 354 7.96 8.28 -10.06
C SER A 354 9.04 7.70 -9.17
N ASN A 355 9.41 6.43 -9.38
CA ASN A 355 10.49 5.79 -8.64
C ASN A 355 11.82 6.55 -8.81
N TRP A 356 12.13 7.02 -10.01
CA TRP A 356 13.32 7.83 -10.26
C TRP A 356 13.25 9.21 -9.57
N ALA A 357 12.12 9.90 -9.65
CA ALA A 357 11.93 11.26 -9.10
C ALA A 357 11.93 11.25 -7.57
N PHE A 358 11.27 10.26 -6.97
CA PHE A 358 11.10 10.11 -5.53
C PHE A 358 12.14 9.16 -4.89
N ARG A 359 13.17 8.71 -5.62
CA ARG A 359 14.21 7.77 -5.09
C ARG A 359 14.91 8.23 -3.81
N ARG A 360 14.90 9.54 -3.52
CA ARG A 360 15.50 10.14 -2.32
C ARG A 360 14.48 10.44 -1.21
N ILE A 361 13.21 10.07 -1.40
CA ILE A 361 12.10 10.32 -0.48
C ILE A 361 11.56 8.96 -0.05
N HIS A 362 11.58 8.70 1.26
CA HIS A 362 10.96 7.50 1.80
C HIS A 362 9.45 7.58 1.61
N THR A 363 8.89 6.70 0.79
CA THR A 363 7.46 6.66 0.48
C THR A 363 6.82 5.53 1.23
N PRO A 364 5.69 5.76 1.93
CA PRO A 364 4.96 4.67 2.54
C PRO A 364 4.43 3.64 1.48
N GLU A 365 4.78 2.35 1.53
CA GLU A 365 4.06 1.15 1.16
C GLU A 365 2.60 1.23 1.61
N GLN A 366 1.79 0.63 0.75
CA GLN A 366 0.36 0.47 0.97
C GLN A 366 0.08 -0.31 2.27
N PRO A 367 -0.81 0.18 3.15
CA PRO A 367 -1.19 -0.48 4.40
C PRO A 367 -1.73 -1.90 4.25
N ILE A 368 -2.23 -2.27 3.06
CA ILE A 368 -2.78 -3.59 2.77
C ILE A 368 -1.71 -4.67 2.57
N ILE A 369 -0.51 -4.30 2.11
CA ILE A 369 0.57 -5.26 1.80
C ILE A 369 1.04 -6.08 3.03
N PRO A 370 1.30 -5.50 4.23
CA PRO A 370 1.64 -6.29 5.41
C PRO A 370 0.51 -7.23 5.83
N MET A 371 -0.74 -6.84 5.65
CA MET A 371 -1.90 -7.62 6.05
C MET A 371 -2.01 -8.89 5.21
N VAL A 372 -1.92 -8.75 3.88
CA VAL A 372 -1.97 -9.90 2.97
C VAL A 372 -0.72 -10.78 3.04
N SER A 373 0.43 -10.21 3.43
CA SER A 373 1.67 -10.98 3.69
C SER A 373 1.58 -11.92 4.90
N SER A 374 0.52 -11.82 5.72
CA SER A 374 0.27 -12.77 6.80
C SER A 374 -0.01 -14.19 6.32
N GLY A 375 -0.38 -14.36 5.04
CA GLY A 375 -0.79 -15.64 4.47
C GLY A 375 -2.15 -16.15 4.97
N ASN A 376 -2.90 -15.33 5.72
CA ASN A 376 -4.23 -15.69 6.18
C ASN A 376 -5.25 -15.50 5.05
N ALA A 377 -5.86 -16.59 4.59
CA ALA A 377 -6.83 -16.59 3.50
C ALA A 377 -8.02 -15.65 3.74
N ALA A 378 -8.52 -15.53 4.98
CA ALA A 378 -9.62 -14.62 5.30
C ALA A 378 -9.20 -13.16 5.18
N VAL A 379 -7.98 -12.81 5.61
CA VAL A 379 -7.42 -11.45 5.44
C VAL A 379 -7.24 -11.14 3.95
N VAL A 380 -6.73 -12.09 3.16
CA VAL A 380 -6.54 -11.91 1.71
C VAL A 380 -7.88 -11.75 0.99
N ALA A 381 -8.88 -12.58 1.31
CA ALA A 381 -10.21 -12.50 0.71
C ALA A 381 -10.90 -11.17 1.03
N LEU A 382 -10.82 -10.72 2.29
CA LEU A 382 -11.41 -9.46 2.69
C LEU A 382 -10.65 -8.26 2.09
N ALA A 383 -9.32 -8.32 2.02
CA ALA A 383 -8.49 -7.32 1.35
C ALA A 383 -8.85 -7.20 -0.14
N PHE A 384 -9.12 -8.32 -0.81
CA PHE A 384 -9.61 -8.33 -2.19
C PHE A 384 -10.96 -7.62 -2.32
N ILE A 385 -11.93 -7.95 -1.45
CA ILE A 385 -13.27 -7.31 -1.46
C ILE A 385 -13.13 -5.79 -1.27
N VAL A 386 -12.33 -5.35 -0.29
CA VAL A 386 -12.15 -3.93 0.00
C VAL A 386 -11.46 -3.21 -1.16
N ALA A 387 -10.26 -3.66 -1.56
CA ALA A 387 -9.42 -2.92 -2.50
C ALA A 387 -9.77 -3.14 -3.98
N CYS A 388 -10.33 -4.30 -4.35
CA CYS A 388 -10.58 -4.66 -5.75
C CYS A 388 -12.04 -4.56 -6.15
N VAL A 389 -12.97 -4.42 -5.20
CA VAL A 389 -14.42 -4.35 -5.47
C VAL A 389 -15.03 -3.09 -4.85
N ALA A 390 -15.02 -2.96 -3.52
CA ALA A 390 -15.69 -1.86 -2.83
C ALA A 390 -15.06 -0.50 -3.17
N ALA A 391 -13.72 -0.40 -3.12
CA ALA A 391 -13.00 0.82 -3.47
C ALA A 391 -13.27 1.27 -4.91
N PRO A 392 -13.05 0.46 -5.97
CA PRO A 392 -13.41 0.84 -7.33
C PRO A 392 -14.86 1.29 -7.51
N ILE A 393 -15.83 0.61 -6.89
CA ILE A 393 -17.25 1.00 -7.01
C ILE A 393 -17.50 2.38 -6.38
N ILE A 394 -17.07 2.55 -5.13
CA ILE A 394 -17.32 3.77 -4.36
C ILE A 394 -16.55 4.95 -4.95
N GLU A 395 -15.27 4.75 -5.23
CA GLU A 395 -14.40 5.80 -5.75
C GLU A 395 -14.82 6.25 -7.16
N GLU A 396 -15.15 5.34 -8.08
CA GLU A 396 -15.67 5.76 -9.40
C GLU A 396 -16.99 6.52 -9.26
N THR A 397 -17.87 6.09 -8.36
CA THR A 397 -19.15 6.75 -8.12
C THR A 397 -18.98 8.21 -7.70
N PHE A 398 -18.06 8.49 -6.77
CA PHE A 398 -17.87 9.86 -6.27
C PHE A 398 -16.88 10.67 -7.12
N PHE A 399 -15.77 10.10 -7.56
CA PHE A 399 -14.81 10.87 -8.36
C PHE A 399 -15.29 11.07 -9.80
N ARG A 400 -15.86 10.05 -10.46
CA ARG A 400 -16.31 10.15 -11.87
C ARG A 400 -17.79 10.47 -11.96
N GLY A 401 -18.61 9.92 -11.07
CA GLY A 401 -20.05 10.15 -11.07
C GLY A 401 -20.44 11.53 -10.55
N THR A 402 -19.75 12.05 -9.53
CA THR A 402 -20.09 13.37 -8.96
C THR A 402 -19.03 14.44 -9.24
N LEU A 403 -17.82 14.32 -8.70
CA LEU A 403 -16.80 15.37 -8.77
C LEU A 403 -16.42 15.74 -10.22
N TYR A 404 -16.08 14.76 -11.06
CA TYR A 404 -15.77 14.98 -12.47
C TYR A 404 -16.91 15.69 -13.19
N ASN A 405 -18.14 15.23 -13.00
CA ASN A 405 -19.31 15.80 -13.67
C ASN A 405 -19.60 17.23 -13.19
N ALA A 406 -19.36 17.54 -11.91
CA ALA A 406 -19.47 18.90 -11.38
C ALA A 406 -18.48 19.86 -12.05
N PHE A 407 -17.23 19.42 -12.23
CA PHE A 407 -16.21 20.19 -12.95
C PHE A 407 -16.52 20.30 -14.44
N ARG A 408 -16.92 19.19 -15.06
CA ARG A 408 -17.20 19.08 -16.49
C ARG A 408 -18.29 20.03 -16.95
N GLY A 409 -19.27 20.30 -16.09
CA GLY A 409 -20.31 21.29 -16.31
C GLY A 409 -19.81 22.75 -16.40
N LYS A 410 -18.63 23.05 -15.85
CA LYS A 410 -18.04 24.40 -15.78
C LYS A 410 -16.80 24.63 -16.65
N THR A 411 -15.89 23.67 -16.74
CA THR A 411 -14.51 23.90 -17.25
C THR A 411 -14.14 23.11 -18.51
N GLY A 412 -15.05 22.28 -19.03
CA GLY A 412 -14.79 21.43 -20.21
C GLY A 412 -14.01 20.15 -19.87
N THR A 413 -13.75 19.31 -20.89
CA THR A 413 -13.25 17.93 -20.70
C THR A 413 -11.87 17.88 -20.05
N TRP A 414 -10.85 18.43 -20.71
CA TRP A 414 -9.46 18.26 -20.29
C TRP A 414 -9.12 18.90 -18.93
N PRO A 415 -9.55 20.15 -18.62
CA PRO A 415 -9.36 20.70 -17.29
C PRO A 415 -10.02 19.86 -16.20
N SER A 416 -11.21 19.30 -16.47
CA SER A 416 -11.92 18.41 -15.52
C SER A 416 -11.18 17.08 -15.32
N VAL A 417 -10.68 16.48 -16.41
CA VAL A 417 -9.88 15.24 -16.36
C VAL A 417 -8.65 15.47 -15.48
N LEU A 418 -7.86 16.51 -15.77
CA LEU A 418 -6.62 16.77 -15.07
C LEU A 418 -6.85 17.15 -13.60
N ALA A 419 -7.79 18.06 -13.31
CA ALA A 419 -8.03 18.53 -11.95
C ALA A 419 -8.55 17.41 -11.04
N THR A 420 -9.56 16.67 -11.48
CA THR A 420 -10.14 15.60 -10.64
C THR A 420 -9.22 14.39 -10.49
N SER A 421 -8.40 14.09 -11.50
CA SER A 421 -7.37 13.05 -11.41
C SER A 421 -6.23 13.44 -10.46
N ALA A 422 -5.85 14.72 -10.44
CA ALA A 422 -4.86 15.23 -9.49
C ALA A 422 -5.39 15.15 -8.05
N LEU A 423 -6.65 15.51 -7.82
CA LEU A 423 -7.30 15.35 -6.51
C LEU A 423 -7.36 13.88 -6.09
N PHE A 424 -7.77 13.00 -7.00
CA PHE A 424 -7.78 11.56 -6.75
C PHE A 424 -6.40 11.03 -6.36
N ALA A 425 -5.34 11.41 -7.08
CA ALA A 425 -3.98 11.02 -6.72
C ALA A 425 -3.50 11.62 -5.40
N ALA A 426 -3.90 12.87 -5.11
CA ALA A 426 -3.51 13.56 -3.89
C ALA A 426 -4.15 12.97 -2.63
N VAL A 427 -5.36 12.41 -2.72
CA VAL A 427 -6.01 11.79 -1.55
C VAL A 427 -5.34 10.48 -1.11
N HIS A 428 -4.52 9.89 -1.96
CA HIS A 428 -3.72 8.72 -1.64
C HIS A 428 -2.40 9.16 -1.00
N PRO A 429 -2.14 8.88 0.29
CA PRO A 429 -1.05 9.48 1.06
C PRO A 429 0.34 8.86 0.76
N LEU A 430 0.62 8.53 -0.51
CA LEU A 430 1.83 7.85 -0.95
C LEU A 430 2.48 8.64 -2.09
N PRO A 431 3.38 9.60 -1.80
CA PRO A 431 3.97 10.49 -2.80
C PRO A 431 4.60 9.77 -4.01
N GLY A 432 5.31 8.66 -3.78
CA GLY A 432 5.90 7.83 -4.83
C GLY A 432 4.88 7.11 -5.73
N ASN A 433 3.60 7.05 -5.35
CA ASN A 433 2.52 6.53 -6.18
C ASN A 433 1.69 7.63 -6.85
N PHE A 434 1.99 8.91 -6.62
CA PHE A 434 1.19 10.01 -7.16
C PHE A 434 1.10 9.96 -8.68
N LEU A 435 2.23 9.86 -9.40
CA LEU A 435 2.24 9.84 -10.87
C LEU A 435 1.50 8.64 -11.48
N PRO A 436 1.72 7.39 -11.06
CA PRO A 436 0.96 6.27 -11.60
C PRO A 436 -0.54 6.32 -11.25
N ILE A 437 -0.90 6.75 -10.03
CA ILE A 437 -2.31 6.90 -9.64
C ILE A 437 -2.98 8.01 -10.44
N PHE A 438 -2.32 9.16 -10.61
CA PHE A 438 -2.79 10.27 -11.45
C PHE A 438 -3.03 9.82 -12.89
N THR A 439 -2.10 9.05 -13.44
CA THR A 439 -2.19 8.52 -14.80
C THR A 439 -3.39 7.59 -14.96
N LEU A 440 -3.54 6.62 -14.06
CA LEU A 440 -4.71 5.75 -14.04
C LEU A 440 -5.99 6.59 -13.92
N ALA A 441 -5.98 7.60 -13.04
CA ALA A 441 -7.15 8.43 -12.81
C ALA A 441 -7.60 9.23 -14.04
N CYS A 442 -6.64 9.73 -14.84
CA CYS A 442 -6.93 10.37 -16.12
C CYS A 442 -7.60 9.40 -17.08
N ILE A 443 -7.14 8.16 -17.15
CA ILE A 443 -7.70 7.13 -18.03
C ILE A 443 -9.12 6.77 -17.62
N LEU A 444 -9.38 6.61 -16.33
CA LEU A 444 -10.73 6.37 -15.78
C LEU A 444 -11.69 7.53 -16.11
N ALA A 445 -11.22 8.78 -16.01
CA ALA A 445 -12.01 9.95 -16.41
C ALA A 445 -12.29 9.98 -17.93
N ILE A 446 -11.31 9.59 -18.76
CA ILE A 446 -11.50 9.46 -20.22
C ILE A 446 -12.50 8.35 -20.54
N LEU A 447 -12.43 7.19 -19.88
CA LEU A 447 -13.42 6.12 -20.04
C LEU A 447 -14.83 6.60 -19.69
N ARG A 448 -14.96 7.38 -18.60
CA ARG A 448 -16.24 7.99 -18.22
C ARG A 448 -16.75 8.98 -19.27
N GLU A 449 -15.88 9.82 -19.81
CA GLU A 449 -16.21 10.80 -20.85
C GLU A 449 -16.50 10.13 -22.21
N ARG A 450 -15.96 8.95 -22.49
CA ARG A 450 -16.21 8.24 -23.75
C ARG A 450 -17.50 7.44 -23.73
N THR A 451 -17.80 6.81 -22.61
CA THR A 451 -18.88 5.81 -22.51
C THR A 451 -20.16 6.36 -21.89
N GLY A 452 -20.09 7.49 -21.18
CA GLY A 452 -21.22 7.98 -20.40
C GLY A 452 -21.54 7.11 -19.16
N SER A 453 -20.78 6.04 -18.93
CA SER A 453 -21.03 5.03 -17.90
C SER A 453 -19.89 4.99 -16.88
N LEU A 454 -20.23 4.62 -15.64
CA LEU A 454 -19.25 4.34 -14.59
C LEU A 454 -18.68 2.92 -14.68
N LEU A 455 -19.40 1.98 -15.31
CA LEU A 455 -19.01 0.57 -15.33
C LEU A 455 -17.64 0.30 -15.98
N PRO A 456 -17.27 0.94 -17.11
CA PRO A 456 -15.94 0.77 -17.70
C PRO A 456 -14.81 1.21 -16.75
N GLY A 457 -15.01 2.34 -16.05
CA GLY A 457 -14.09 2.83 -15.03
C GLY A 457 -13.97 1.84 -13.87
N MET A 458 -15.11 1.34 -13.35
CA MET A 458 -15.13 0.36 -12.27
C MET A 458 -14.38 -0.91 -12.65
N VAL A 459 -14.61 -1.46 -13.85
CA VAL A 459 -13.92 -2.66 -14.35
C VAL A 459 -12.42 -2.39 -14.52
N CYS A 460 -12.04 -1.31 -15.19
CA CYS A 460 -10.63 -0.95 -15.40
C CYS A 460 -9.89 -0.82 -14.06
N HIS A 461 -10.49 -0.12 -13.10
CA HIS A 461 -9.94 0.11 -11.78
C HIS A 461 -9.86 -1.18 -10.95
N SER A 462 -10.92 -2.00 -10.94
CA SER A 462 -10.92 -3.32 -10.29
C SER A 462 -9.83 -4.25 -10.83
N VAL A 463 -9.64 -4.30 -12.15
CA VAL A 463 -8.61 -5.15 -12.78
C VAL A 463 -7.22 -4.62 -12.48
N PHE A 464 -7.02 -3.30 -12.44
CA PHE A 464 -5.77 -2.69 -12.03
C PHE A 464 -5.41 -3.04 -10.58
N ASN A 465 -6.36 -2.88 -9.66
CA ASN A 465 -6.16 -3.19 -8.23
C ASN A 465 -5.94 -4.69 -8.02
N THR A 466 -6.69 -5.53 -8.73
CA THR A 466 -6.51 -6.99 -8.70
C THR A 466 -5.11 -7.38 -9.17
N SER A 467 -4.64 -6.82 -10.29
CA SER A 467 -3.30 -7.08 -10.82
C SER A 467 -2.22 -6.65 -9.83
N SER A 468 -2.40 -5.48 -9.20
CA SER A 468 -1.51 -4.96 -8.16
C SER A 468 -1.48 -5.86 -6.92
N LEU A 469 -2.64 -6.38 -6.49
CA LEU A 469 -2.75 -7.31 -5.37
C LEU A 469 -2.12 -8.67 -5.69
N ILE A 470 -2.29 -9.20 -6.91
CA ILE A 470 -1.63 -10.43 -7.37
C ILE A 470 -0.11 -10.23 -7.36
N ILE A 471 0.40 -9.11 -7.87
CA ILE A 471 1.84 -8.80 -7.81
C ILE A 471 2.32 -8.77 -6.35
N ALA A 472 1.56 -8.16 -5.45
CA ALA A 472 1.91 -8.14 -4.03
C ALA A 472 1.92 -9.55 -3.41
N LEU A 473 0.91 -10.38 -3.67
CA LEU A 473 0.82 -11.75 -3.16
C LEU A 473 1.95 -12.64 -3.71
N LEU A 474 2.26 -12.53 -5.00
CA LEU A 474 3.35 -13.29 -5.62
C LEU A 474 4.73 -12.82 -5.16
N GLY A 475 4.88 -11.51 -4.94
CA GLY A 475 6.11 -10.87 -4.48
C GLY A 475 6.41 -11.09 -2.99
N PHE A 476 5.40 -11.23 -2.12
CA PHE A 476 5.56 -11.31 -0.66
C PHE A 476 5.06 -12.61 -0.01
N GLY A 477 4.28 -13.44 -0.70
CA GLY A 477 3.68 -14.67 -0.16
C GLY A 477 4.60 -15.87 0.02
#